data_AF-A0A2N1UTA6-F1
#
_entry.id   AF-A0A2N1UTA6-F1
#
_cell.length_a   1.000
_cell.length_b   1.000
_cell.length_c   1.000
_cell.angle_alpha   90.00
_cell.angle_beta   90.00
_cell.angle_gamma   90.00
#
_symmetry.space_group_name_H-M   'P 1'
#
loop_
_entity.id
_entity.type
_entity.pdbx_description
1 polymer ?
#
loop_
_entity_poly.entity_id
_entity_poly.type
_entity_poly.pdbx_seq_one_letter_code
_entity_poly.pdbx_strand_id
1 'polypeptide(L)'
;MPNLDTRRLDFLESQTAYGLWIARPSTTGRGYRLHTTSRPEEEGARKTVREAIDYAMGSQSSTSEPDGDPRPEQRRELDREMMKRVDSERIRQDRKFGPQSHPDGTGMPSDYEMAQRARGFCDAAFASGQGTCRHILSEEFLEAMAESEPSKLQMELLELAAVAVNWAGELEARLNGLDLAPTPEQRATHQALAKSALLEAAGLLVQDGDGSMHRPECDRIQGASEDHDCTCKPEAPYG
;
A
#
# COMPACT_ATOMS: atom_id res chain seq x y z
N MET A 1 50.44 4.75 -4.80
CA MET A 1 49.08 4.47 -5.32
C MET A 1 48.09 5.12 -4.37
N PRO A 2 47.21 6.03 -4.81
CA PRO A 2 46.18 6.58 -3.93
C PRO A 2 45.18 5.48 -3.55
N ASN A 3 44.72 5.49 -2.28
CA ASN A 3 43.83 4.46 -1.74
C ASN A 3 42.42 4.54 -2.40
N LEU A 4 41.66 3.45 -2.31
CA LEU A 4 40.30 3.35 -2.85
C LEU A 4 39.29 4.37 -2.26
N ASP A 5 39.56 4.95 -1.09
CA ASP A 5 38.70 5.95 -0.46
C ASP A 5 38.79 7.33 -1.13
N THR A 6 39.97 7.68 -1.67
CA THR A 6 40.15 9.00 -2.30
C THR A 6 39.39 9.07 -3.62
N ARG A 7 39.31 7.97 -4.37
CA ARG A 7 38.50 7.88 -5.59
C ARG A 7 36.99 7.93 -5.35
N ARG A 8 36.52 7.56 -4.16
CA ARG A 8 35.10 7.59 -3.79
C ARG A 8 34.65 9.00 -3.38
N LEU A 9 35.56 9.81 -2.84
CA LEU A 9 35.31 11.20 -2.46
C LEU A 9 35.23 12.12 -3.69
N ASP A 10 36.14 11.98 -4.65
CA ASP A 10 36.11 12.77 -5.90
C ASP A 10 34.84 12.48 -6.73
N PHE A 11 34.32 11.25 -6.68
CA PHE A 11 33.09 10.85 -7.36
C PHE A 11 31.85 11.56 -6.78
N LEU A 12 31.76 11.70 -5.46
CA LEU A 12 30.63 12.34 -4.78
C LEU A 12 30.66 13.87 -4.85
N GLU A 13 31.86 14.47 -4.91
CA GLU A 13 32.01 15.92 -5.12
C GLU A 13 31.62 16.35 -6.55
N SER A 14 31.79 15.48 -7.55
CA SER A 14 31.51 15.84 -8.96
C SER A 14 30.02 15.82 -9.36
N GLN A 15 29.11 15.37 -8.49
CA GLN A 15 27.70 15.10 -8.85
C GLN A 15 26.68 16.15 -8.35
N THR A 16 27.09 17.17 -7.58
CA THR A 16 26.09 18.06 -6.94
C THR A 16 26.45 19.54 -7.01
N ALA A 17 25.70 20.30 -7.81
CA ALA A 17 25.89 21.74 -8.02
C ALA A 17 25.20 22.64 -6.97
N TYR A 18 24.66 22.08 -5.87
CA TYR A 18 24.02 22.86 -4.82
C TYR A 18 24.42 22.31 -3.44
N GLY A 19 24.96 23.20 -2.59
CA GLY A 19 25.71 22.87 -1.37
C GLY A 19 25.11 21.76 -0.51
N LEU A 20 25.91 20.72 -0.26
CA LEU A 20 25.48 19.54 0.49
C LEU A 20 25.84 19.59 1.97
N TRP A 21 24.88 19.15 2.78
CA TRP A 21 25.08 18.70 4.14
C TRP A 21 25.75 17.32 4.12
N ILE A 22 26.79 17.12 4.93
CA ILE A 22 27.44 15.81 5.07
C ILE A 22 26.92 15.17 6.36
N ALA A 23 26.15 14.10 6.22
CA ALA A 23 25.78 13.24 7.33
C ALA A 23 26.92 12.25 7.62
N ARG A 24 27.50 12.33 8.83
CA ARG A 24 28.52 11.38 9.29
C ARG A 24 27.98 10.54 10.45
N PRO A 25 28.20 9.22 10.48
CA PRO A 25 27.86 8.42 11.65
C PRO A 25 28.66 8.91 12.87
N SER A 26 27.97 9.05 14.01
CA SER A 26 28.54 9.56 15.24
C SER A 26 29.60 8.59 15.77
N THR A 27 30.78 9.12 16.12
CA THR A 27 31.87 8.34 16.73
C THR A 27 31.53 7.83 18.13
N THR A 28 30.44 8.29 18.74
CA THR A 28 29.92 7.81 20.03
C THR A 28 28.78 6.80 19.90
N GLY A 29 28.46 6.35 18.68
CA GLY A 29 27.42 5.34 18.42
C GLY A 29 25.97 5.84 18.53
N ARG A 30 25.76 7.15 18.71
CA ARG A 30 24.42 7.76 18.75
C ARG A 30 24.13 8.53 17.46
N GLY A 31 23.58 7.86 16.46
CA GLY A 31 23.01 8.48 15.25
C GLY A 31 24.01 9.14 14.30
N TYR A 32 23.52 10.03 13.44
CA TYR A 32 24.32 10.80 12.47
C TYR A 32 24.46 12.27 12.90
N ARG A 33 25.62 12.88 12.66
CA ARG A 33 25.84 14.33 12.76
C ARG A 33 25.85 14.94 11.37
N LEU A 34 25.02 15.95 11.15
CA LEU A 34 25.07 16.79 9.96
C LEU A 34 26.10 17.91 10.17
N HIS A 35 27.01 18.07 9.21
CA HIS A 35 27.94 19.19 9.15
C HIS A 35 27.62 20.07 7.94
N THR A 36 27.60 21.39 8.14
CA THR A 36 27.62 22.35 7.02
C THR A 36 29.06 22.54 6.54
N THR A 37 29.23 22.68 5.23
CA THR A 37 30.54 22.98 4.61
C THR A 37 30.66 24.42 4.14
N SER A 38 29.72 25.30 4.52
CA SER A 38 29.76 26.70 4.06
C SER A 38 30.83 27.50 4.81
N ARG A 39 31.68 28.22 4.06
CA ARG A 39 32.55 29.26 4.62
C ARG A 39 31.68 30.38 5.26
N PRO A 40 32.05 30.88 6.45
CA PRO A 40 31.21 31.78 7.24
C PRO A 40 31.23 33.25 6.79
N GLU A 41 31.84 33.60 5.65
CA GLU A 41 32.11 35.00 5.29
C GLU A 41 31.16 35.61 4.26
N GLU A 42 30.12 34.90 3.81
CA GLU A 42 29.08 35.53 2.97
C GLU A 42 28.01 36.23 3.83
N GLU A 43 28.13 37.55 3.85
CA GLU A 43 27.26 38.51 4.52
C GLU A 43 25.87 38.51 3.89
N GLY A 44 24.99 37.70 4.48
CA GLY A 44 23.60 37.49 4.06
C GLY A 44 23.02 36.38 4.92
N ALA A 45 22.70 36.73 6.17
CA ALA A 45 22.33 35.82 7.27
C ALA A 45 21.51 34.61 6.78
N ARG A 46 22.19 33.46 6.64
CA ARG A 46 21.53 32.18 6.39
C ARG A 46 20.74 31.86 7.66
N LYS A 47 19.42 31.73 7.50
CA LYS A 47 18.50 31.30 8.57
C LYS A 47 19.17 30.21 9.39
N THR A 48 19.22 30.39 10.71
CA THR A 48 19.79 29.38 11.61
C THR A 48 19.10 28.04 11.37
N VAL A 49 19.77 26.92 11.68
CA VAL A 49 19.18 25.57 11.56
C VAL A 49 17.82 25.51 12.23
N ARG A 50 17.65 26.24 13.35
CA ARG A 50 16.40 26.36 14.06
C ARG A 50 15.33 27.12 13.27
N GLU A 51 15.67 28.26 12.66
CA GLU A 51 14.73 29.01 11.80
C GLU A 51 14.38 28.27 10.50
N ALA A 52 15.27 27.44 9.96
CA ALA A 52 14.97 26.58 8.82
C ALA A 52 14.03 25.44 9.20
N ILE A 53 14.23 24.83 10.38
CA ILE A 53 13.32 23.84 10.95
C ILE A 53 11.97 24.47 11.29
N ASP A 54 11.95 25.62 11.95
CA ASP A 54 10.73 26.34 12.32
C ASP A 54 9.98 26.86 11.07
N TYR A 55 10.68 27.20 9.98
CA TYR A 55 10.06 27.53 8.69
C TYR A 55 9.46 26.30 8.00
N ALA A 56 10.14 25.14 8.06
CA ALA A 56 9.63 23.89 7.52
C ALA A 56 8.46 23.31 8.33
N MET A 57 8.45 23.54 9.65
CA MET A 57 7.43 23.04 10.58
C MET A 57 6.27 24.05 10.78
N GLY A 58 6.53 25.36 10.63
CA GLY A 58 5.59 26.44 10.93
C GLY A 58 4.82 27.00 9.73
N SER A 59 5.07 26.50 8.51
CA SER A 59 4.28 26.89 7.33
C SER A 59 2.98 26.10 7.16
N GLN A 60 2.64 25.19 8.07
CA GLN A 60 1.30 24.59 8.15
C GLN A 60 0.36 25.46 8.98
N SER A 61 0.27 26.74 8.61
CA SER A 61 -0.80 27.63 9.04
C SER A 61 -2.09 27.21 8.34
N SER A 62 -2.83 26.30 8.99
CA SER A 62 -4.30 26.14 8.95
C SER A 62 -5.07 26.73 7.77
N THR A 63 -4.72 26.37 6.54
CA THR A 63 -5.76 26.20 5.53
C THR A 63 -6.41 24.88 5.89
N SER A 64 -7.69 24.92 6.24
CA SER A 64 -8.55 23.75 6.28
C SER A 64 -8.47 23.07 4.92
N GLU A 65 -7.49 22.20 4.73
CA GLU A 65 -7.53 21.25 3.64
C GLU A 65 -8.86 20.52 3.80
N PRO A 66 -9.71 20.46 2.76
CA PRO A 66 -10.82 19.53 2.79
C PRO A 66 -10.17 18.17 2.99
N ASP A 67 -10.36 17.62 4.18
CA ASP A 67 -9.91 16.29 4.61
C ASP A 67 -9.96 15.39 3.38
N GLY A 68 -8.79 14.98 2.87
CA GLY A 68 -8.57 14.48 1.50
C GLY A 68 -9.30 13.17 1.16
N ASP A 69 -10.28 12.80 1.98
CA ASP A 69 -11.22 11.73 1.80
C ASP A 69 -12.32 12.12 0.79
N PRO A 70 -12.30 11.52 -0.42
CA PRO A 70 -13.25 11.85 -1.48
C PRO A 70 -14.68 11.36 -1.20
N ARG A 71 -14.92 10.65 -0.09
CA ARG A 71 -16.25 10.10 0.24
C ARG A 71 -17.27 11.21 0.56
N PRO A 72 -18.58 10.98 0.36
CA PRO A 72 -19.61 11.93 0.78
C PRO A 72 -19.59 12.20 2.29
N GLU A 73 -19.94 13.42 2.72
CA GLU A 73 -19.94 13.81 4.14
C GLU A 73 -20.83 12.91 5.01
N GLN A 74 -22.00 12.55 4.49
CA GLN A 74 -22.93 11.62 5.17
C GLN A 74 -22.28 10.27 5.43
N ARG A 75 -21.46 9.78 4.49
CA ARG A 75 -20.73 8.53 4.65
C ARG A 75 -19.67 8.65 5.75
N ARG A 76 -18.91 9.75 5.78
CA ARG A 76 -17.92 10.00 6.83
C ARG A 76 -18.57 10.12 8.22
N GLU A 77 -19.75 10.72 8.32
CA GLU A 77 -20.51 10.78 9.58
C GLU A 77 -20.93 9.38 10.05
N LEU A 78 -21.48 8.56 9.14
CA LEU A 78 -21.84 7.17 9.46
C LEU A 78 -20.62 6.35 9.89
N ASP A 79 -19.48 6.49 9.20
CA ASP A 79 -18.25 5.80 9.56
C ASP A 79 -17.78 6.23 10.97
N ARG A 80 -17.84 7.53 11.29
CA ARG A 80 -17.52 8.05 12.64
C ARG A 80 -18.45 7.48 13.71
N GLU A 81 -19.75 7.43 13.45
CA GLU A 81 -20.71 6.87 14.39
C GLU A 81 -20.54 5.35 14.56
N MET A 82 -20.23 4.63 13.48
CA MET A 82 -19.96 3.20 13.53
C MET A 82 -18.73 2.90 14.41
N MET A 83 -17.66 3.69 14.29
CA MET A 83 -16.48 3.52 15.14
C MET A 83 -16.78 3.73 16.63
N LYS A 84 -17.68 4.68 16.99
CA LYS A 84 -18.13 4.83 18.39
C LYS A 84 -18.88 3.59 18.89
N ARG A 85 -19.70 2.97 18.03
CA ARG A 85 -20.41 1.73 18.36
C ARG A 85 -19.46 0.55 18.55
N VAL A 86 -18.43 0.43 17.71
CA VAL A 86 -17.36 -0.57 17.85
C VAL A 86 -16.61 -0.39 19.17
N ASP A 87 -16.22 0.84 19.51
CA ASP A 87 -15.56 1.15 20.78
C ASP A 87 -16.45 0.81 22.00
N SER A 88 -17.73 1.19 21.94
CA SER A 88 -18.72 0.85 22.97
C SER A 88 -18.88 -0.66 23.15
N GLU A 89 -18.91 -1.42 22.04
CA GLU A 89 -18.98 -2.87 22.07
C GLU A 89 -17.70 -3.49 22.64
N ARG A 90 -16.53 -2.94 22.32
CA ARG A 90 -15.25 -3.38 22.90
C ARG A 90 -15.23 -3.20 24.42
N ILE A 91 -15.63 -2.03 24.91
CA ILE A 91 -15.78 -1.76 26.35
C ILE A 91 -16.77 -2.74 26.99
N ARG A 92 -17.90 -3.04 26.32
CA ARG A 92 -18.90 -3.99 26.83
C ARG A 92 -18.35 -5.41 26.92
N GLN A 93 -17.58 -5.86 25.92
CA GLN A 93 -16.94 -7.17 25.93
C GLN A 93 -15.90 -7.28 27.04
N ASP A 94 -15.08 -6.26 27.23
CA ASP A 94 -14.05 -6.24 28.28
C ASP A 94 -14.68 -6.30 29.68
N ARG A 95 -15.81 -5.61 29.88
CA ARG A 95 -16.60 -5.72 31.13
C ARG A 95 -17.19 -7.11 31.33
N LYS A 96 -17.62 -7.78 30.26
CA LYS A 96 -18.28 -9.09 30.32
C LYS A 96 -17.29 -10.23 30.51
N PHE A 97 -16.16 -10.18 29.83
CA PHE A 97 -15.23 -11.30 29.71
C PHE A 97 -13.87 -11.05 30.37
N GLY A 98 -13.56 -9.80 30.76
CA GLY A 98 -12.25 -9.43 31.30
C GLY A 98 -11.14 -9.44 30.24
N PRO A 99 -9.87 -9.32 30.66
CA PRO A 99 -8.71 -9.38 29.75
C PRO A 99 -8.71 -10.66 28.90
N GLN A 100 -8.60 -10.51 27.57
CA GLN A 100 -8.60 -11.62 26.61
C GLN A 100 -7.19 -11.87 26.07
N SER A 101 -6.30 -12.42 26.90
CA SER A 101 -4.96 -12.85 26.44
C SER A 101 -5.00 -14.35 26.15
N HIS A 102 -5.39 -14.70 24.93
CA HIS A 102 -5.38 -16.08 24.43
C HIS A 102 -4.29 -16.24 23.38
N PRO A 103 -3.74 -17.46 23.17
CA PRO A 103 -2.90 -17.75 22.01
C PRO A 103 -3.65 -17.50 20.70
N ASP A 104 -2.95 -17.03 19.67
CA ASP A 104 -3.58 -16.63 18.40
C ASP A 104 -4.31 -17.77 17.70
N GLY A 105 -3.71 -18.98 17.69
CA GLY A 105 -4.33 -20.17 17.11
C GLY A 105 -4.46 -20.16 15.58
N THR A 106 -3.71 -19.30 14.89
CA THR A 106 -3.70 -19.13 13.44
C THR A 106 -2.50 -19.81 12.78
N GLY A 107 -2.47 -19.87 11.44
CA GLY A 107 -1.32 -20.32 10.66
C GLY A 107 -1.22 -21.83 10.46
N MET A 108 -2.32 -22.58 10.63
CA MET A 108 -2.31 -24.02 10.40
C MET A 108 -2.28 -24.33 8.90
N PRO A 109 -1.70 -25.46 8.44
CA PRO A 109 -1.67 -25.81 7.02
C PRO A 109 -3.05 -25.83 6.35
N SER A 110 -4.08 -26.23 7.09
CA SER A 110 -5.47 -26.19 6.61
C SER A 110 -5.99 -24.78 6.35
N ASP A 111 -5.51 -23.78 7.11
CA ASP A 111 -6.00 -22.40 7.03
C ASP A 111 -5.55 -21.78 5.70
N TYR A 112 -4.32 -22.06 5.27
CA TYR A 112 -3.82 -21.63 3.96
C TYR A 112 -4.66 -22.19 2.80
N GLU A 113 -5.01 -23.49 2.83
CA GLU A 113 -5.89 -24.08 1.82
C GLU A 113 -7.30 -23.49 1.83
N MET A 114 -7.79 -23.06 3.00
CA MET A 114 -9.08 -22.39 3.14
C MET A 114 -9.03 -20.96 2.60
N ALA A 115 -7.97 -20.19 2.91
CA ALA A 115 -7.75 -18.84 2.40
C ALA A 115 -7.70 -18.82 0.88
N GLN A 116 -6.89 -19.70 0.26
CA GLN A 116 -6.79 -19.78 -1.21
C GLN A 116 -8.12 -20.11 -1.88
N ARG A 117 -8.94 -20.98 -1.27
CA ARG A 117 -10.29 -21.28 -1.78
C ARG A 117 -11.23 -20.09 -1.61
N ALA A 118 -11.16 -19.38 -0.49
CA ALA A 118 -12.00 -18.22 -0.22
C ALA A 118 -11.73 -17.09 -1.23
N ARG A 119 -10.45 -16.78 -1.47
CA ARG A 119 -10.00 -15.86 -2.52
C ARG A 119 -10.54 -16.26 -3.89
N GLY A 120 -10.36 -17.53 -4.29
CA GLY A 120 -10.90 -18.02 -5.56
C GLY A 120 -12.43 -17.91 -5.68
N PHE A 121 -13.17 -18.12 -4.59
CA PHE A 121 -14.63 -17.90 -4.58
C PHE A 121 -15.00 -16.41 -4.65
N CYS A 122 -14.26 -15.54 -3.96
CA CYS A 122 -14.48 -14.10 -4.00
C CYS A 122 -14.24 -13.57 -5.41
N ASP A 123 -13.08 -13.88 -6.00
CA ASP A 123 -12.71 -13.54 -7.37
C ASP A 123 -13.77 -14.01 -8.37
N ALA A 124 -14.19 -15.27 -8.31
CA ALA A 124 -15.21 -15.82 -9.21
C ALA A 124 -16.58 -15.12 -9.04
N ALA A 125 -16.96 -14.79 -7.81
CA ALA A 125 -18.19 -14.06 -7.53
C ALA A 125 -18.13 -12.64 -8.11
N PHE A 126 -17.04 -11.91 -7.91
CA PHE A 126 -16.88 -10.57 -8.46
C PHE A 126 -16.77 -10.57 -9.99
N ALA A 127 -16.04 -11.52 -10.58
CA ALA A 127 -15.95 -11.70 -12.02
C ALA A 127 -17.31 -11.96 -12.69
N SER A 128 -18.24 -12.61 -11.98
CA SER A 128 -19.60 -12.89 -12.45
C SER A 128 -20.64 -11.83 -12.05
N GLY A 129 -20.23 -10.73 -11.39
CA GLY A 129 -21.15 -9.69 -10.91
C GLY A 129 -22.02 -10.12 -9.72
N GLN A 130 -21.68 -11.23 -9.06
CA GLN A 130 -22.35 -11.80 -7.89
C GLN A 130 -21.55 -11.60 -6.59
N GLY A 131 -20.55 -10.74 -6.60
CA GLY A 131 -19.76 -10.36 -5.43
C GLY A 131 -20.66 -9.82 -4.31
N THR A 132 -20.35 -10.20 -3.06
CA THR A 132 -21.13 -9.75 -1.89
C THR A 132 -20.18 -9.42 -0.75
N CYS A 133 -20.62 -8.62 0.22
CA CYS A 133 -19.84 -8.36 1.43
C CYS A 133 -19.50 -9.65 2.21
N ARG A 134 -20.32 -10.71 2.08
CA ARG A 134 -20.00 -12.03 2.65
C ARG A 134 -18.77 -12.64 1.98
N HIS A 135 -18.62 -12.51 0.66
CA HIS A 135 -17.45 -13.04 -0.05
C HIS A 135 -16.19 -12.35 0.43
N ILE A 136 -16.18 -11.01 0.45
CA ILE A 136 -15.06 -10.20 0.95
C ILE A 136 -14.74 -10.57 2.40
N LEU A 137 -15.73 -10.51 3.31
CA LEU A 137 -15.48 -10.80 4.73
C LEU A 137 -14.95 -12.22 4.96
N SER A 138 -15.40 -13.20 4.17
CA SER A 138 -14.94 -14.60 4.31
C SER A 138 -13.51 -14.77 3.81
N GLU A 139 -13.11 -14.05 2.77
CA GLU A 139 -11.74 -14.00 2.27
C GLU A 139 -10.82 -13.41 3.34
N GLU A 140 -11.05 -12.16 3.77
CA GLU A 140 -10.22 -11.48 4.77
C GLU A 140 -10.11 -12.28 6.08
N PHE A 141 -11.22 -12.90 6.52
CA PHE A 141 -11.20 -13.72 7.72
C PHE A 141 -10.26 -14.92 7.57
N LEU A 142 -10.31 -15.61 6.43
CA LEU A 142 -9.50 -16.80 6.21
C LEU A 142 -8.03 -16.44 5.90
N GLU A 143 -7.76 -15.29 5.31
CA GLU A 143 -6.40 -14.75 5.17
C GLU A 143 -5.79 -14.47 6.55
N ALA A 144 -6.53 -13.79 7.44
CA ALA A 144 -6.11 -13.60 8.83
C ALA A 144 -5.87 -14.95 9.56
N MET A 145 -6.73 -15.94 9.37
CA MET A 145 -6.53 -17.27 9.98
C MET A 145 -5.31 -18.01 9.41
N ALA A 146 -4.92 -17.76 8.16
CA ALA A 146 -3.76 -18.38 7.54
C ALA A 146 -2.43 -17.74 7.94
N GLU A 147 -2.44 -16.55 8.54
CA GLU A 147 -1.23 -15.83 8.93
C GLU A 147 -0.69 -16.30 10.28
N SER A 148 0.63 -16.49 10.36
CA SER A 148 1.37 -16.99 11.53
C SER A 148 2.34 -15.97 12.11
N GLU A 149 2.70 -14.95 11.33
CA GLU A 149 3.61 -13.88 11.73
C GLU A 149 2.80 -12.75 12.40
N PRO A 150 3.11 -12.38 13.66
CA PRO A 150 2.28 -11.45 14.43
C PRO A 150 2.06 -10.08 13.79
N SER A 151 3.07 -9.50 13.12
CA SER A 151 2.93 -8.17 12.52
C SER A 151 2.01 -8.18 11.30
N LYS A 152 2.08 -9.25 10.50
CA LYS A 152 1.16 -9.48 9.38
C LYS A 152 -0.23 -9.82 9.87
N LEU A 153 -0.36 -10.71 10.87
CA LEU A 153 -1.67 -11.06 11.45
C LEU A 153 -2.40 -9.81 11.95
N GLN A 154 -1.67 -8.87 12.58
CA GLN A 154 -2.23 -7.59 12.97
C GLN A 154 -2.80 -6.80 11.78
N MET A 155 -2.10 -6.78 10.64
CA MET A 155 -2.57 -6.09 9.43
C MET A 155 -3.82 -6.76 8.85
N GLU A 156 -3.81 -8.08 8.71
CA GLU A 156 -4.96 -8.86 8.21
C GLU A 156 -6.20 -8.66 9.10
N LEU A 157 -6.02 -8.62 10.44
CA LEU A 157 -7.11 -8.34 11.37
C LEU A 157 -7.65 -6.91 11.26
N LEU A 158 -6.80 -5.94 10.92
CA LEU A 158 -7.24 -4.56 10.65
C LEU A 158 -8.05 -4.47 9.35
N GLU A 159 -7.62 -5.19 8.31
CA GLU A 159 -8.35 -5.27 7.03
C GLU A 159 -9.72 -5.93 7.22
N LEU A 160 -9.77 -7.06 7.93
CA LEU A 160 -11.01 -7.72 8.33
C LEU A 160 -11.95 -6.78 9.11
N ALA A 161 -11.41 -6.04 10.09
CA ALA A 161 -12.19 -5.08 10.87
C ALA A 161 -12.73 -3.95 9.99
N ALA A 162 -11.92 -3.43 9.06
CA ALA A 162 -12.34 -2.41 8.11
C ALA A 162 -13.49 -2.89 7.21
N VAL A 163 -13.41 -4.13 6.69
CA VAL A 163 -14.49 -4.74 5.90
C VAL A 163 -15.76 -4.92 6.72
N ALA A 164 -15.64 -5.38 7.98
CA ALA A 164 -16.79 -5.54 8.87
C ALA A 164 -17.48 -4.20 9.17
N VAL A 165 -16.70 -3.16 9.49
CA VAL A 165 -17.22 -1.80 9.75
C VAL A 165 -17.87 -1.21 8.50
N ASN A 166 -17.23 -1.36 7.34
CA ASN A 166 -17.78 -0.94 6.05
C ASN A 166 -19.14 -1.61 5.79
N TRP A 167 -19.23 -2.94 5.94
CA TRP A 167 -20.47 -3.67 5.73
C TRP A 167 -21.57 -3.27 6.74
N ALA A 168 -21.22 -3.07 8.01
CA ALA A 168 -22.16 -2.58 9.01
C ALA A 168 -22.68 -1.17 8.67
N GLY A 169 -21.82 -0.28 8.18
CA GLY A 169 -22.20 1.05 7.71
C GLY A 169 -23.17 1.00 6.52
N GLU A 170 -22.92 0.13 5.55
CA GLU A 170 -23.83 -0.10 4.41
C GLU A 170 -25.19 -0.68 4.83
N LEU A 171 -25.22 -1.50 5.89
CA LEU A 171 -26.48 -1.99 6.47
C LEU A 171 -27.25 -0.86 7.16
N GLU A 172 -26.58 -0.05 7.98
CA GLU A 172 -27.17 1.10 8.66
C GLU A 172 -27.73 2.11 7.66
N ALA A 173 -26.96 2.42 6.61
CA ALA A 173 -27.40 3.31 5.54
C ALA A 173 -28.70 2.81 4.89
N ARG A 174 -28.77 1.53 4.52
CA ARG A 174 -29.97 0.92 3.93
C ARG A 174 -31.16 0.93 4.89
N LEU A 175 -30.94 0.64 6.17
CA LEU A 175 -32.00 0.67 7.19
C LEU A 175 -32.57 2.08 7.38
N ASN A 176 -31.73 3.10 7.18
CA ASN A 176 -32.11 4.51 7.27
C ASN A 176 -32.58 5.11 5.93
N GLY A 177 -32.69 4.29 4.86
CA GLY A 177 -33.12 4.73 3.54
C GLY A 177 -32.13 5.65 2.81
N LEU A 178 -30.85 5.62 3.19
CA LEU A 178 -29.78 6.36 2.54
C LEU A 178 -29.26 5.56 1.33
N ASP A 179 -29.33 6.15 0.14
CA ASP A 179 -28.70 5.60 -1.06
C ASP A 179 -27.23 6.06 -1.11
N LEU A 180 -26.35 5.26 -0.49
CA LEU A 180 -24.90 5.46 -0.54
C LEU A 180 -24.23 4.60 -1.61
N ALA A 181 -25.01 3.96 -2.48
CA ALA A 181 -24.44 3.15 -3.54
C ALA A 181 -23.53 4.03 -4.40
N PRO A 182 -22.31 3.56 -4.73
CA PRO A 182 -21.44 4.32 -5.60
C PRO A 182 -22.14 4.55 -6.94
N THR A 183 -22.03 5.76 -7.47
CA THR A 183 -22.58 6.09 -8.79
C THR A 183 -21.93 5.19 -9.86
N PRO A 184 -22.56 5.00 -11.03
CA PRO A 184 -21.92 4.28 -12.13
C PRO A 184 -20.52 4.81 -12.47
N GLU A 185 -20.32 6.12 -12.35
CA GLU A 185 -19.03 6.78 -12.58
C GLU A 185 -18.01 6.41 -11.49
N GLN A 186 -18.39 6.48 -10.22
CA GLN A 186 -17.52 6.03 -9.11
C GLN A 186 -17.16 4.55 -9.24
N ARG A 187 -18.11 3.69 -9.63
CA ARG A 187 -17.85 2.26 -9.92
C ARG A 187 -16.86 2.08 -11.06
N ALA A 188 -17.00 2.83 -12.15
CA ALA A 188 -16.08 2.79 -13.28
C ALA A 188 -14.67 3.25 -12.88
N THR A 189 -14.55 4.30 -12.08
CA THR A 189 -13.27 4.77 -11.52
C THR A 189 -12.62 3.71 -10.64
N HIS A 190 -13.37 3.10 -9.72
CA HIS A 190 -12.83 2.03 -8.86
C HIS A 190 -12.37 0.82 -9.69
N GLN A 191 -13.14 0.42 -10.72
CA GLN A 191 -12.75 -0.65 -11.63
C GLN A 191 -11.48 -0.30 -12.44
N ALA A 192 -11.36 0.93 -12.90
CA ALA A 192 -10.17 1.39 -13.64
C ALA A 192 -8.92 1.41 -12.75
N LEU A 193 -9.04 1.90 -11.51
CA LEU A 193 -7.95 1.90 -10.52
C LEU A 193 -7.52 0.47 -10.15
N ALA A 194 -8.48 -0.41 -9.87
CA ALA A 194 -8.20 -1.83 -9.60
C ALA A 194 -7.50 -2.50 -10.80
N LYS A 195 -7.92 -2.18 -12.03
CA LYS A 195 -7.27 -2.69 -13.25
C LYS A 195 -5.85 -2.15 -13.43
N SER A 196 -5.58 -0.88 -13.11
CA SER A 196 -4.22 -0.31 -13.15
C SER A 196 -3.31 -1.01 -12.14
N ALA A 197 -3.77 -1.14 -10.89
CA ALA A 197 -3.01 -1.80 -9.83
C ALA A 197 -2.67 -3.26 -10.17
N LEU A 198 -3.60 -4.00 -10.77
CA LEU A 198 -3.35 -5.36 -11.26
C LEU A 198 -2.30 -5.40 -12.39
N LEU A 199 -2.34 -4.44 -13.33
CA LEU A 199 -1.37 -4.36 -14.41
C LEU A 199 0.03 -3.98 -13.92
N GLU A 200 0.12 -3.07 -12.94
CA GLU A 200 1.36 -2.72 -12.24
C GLU A 200 1.94 -3.92 -11.49
N ALA A 201 1.13 -4.62 -10.70
CA ALA A 201 1.54 -5.82 -9.98
C ALA A 201 2.02 -6.96 -10.90
N ALA A 202 1.45 -7.05 -12.11
CA ALA A 202 1.87 -8.00 -13.14
C ALA A 202 3.14 -7.58 -13.90
N GLY A 203 3.70 -6.40 -13.63
CA GLY A 203 4.83 -5.83 -14.38
C GLY A 203 4.49 -5.48 -15.83
N LEU A 204 3.19 -5.34 -16.15
CA LEU A 204 2.67 -5.03 -17.49
C LEU A 204 2.50 -3.53 -17.72
N LEU A 205 2.85 -2.71 -16.73
CA LEU A 205 3.00 -1.25 -16.84
C LEU A 205 4.35 -0.88 -16.25
N VAL A 206 5.12 -0.10 -17.00
CA VAL A 206 6.37 0.51 -16.54
C VAL A 206 6.11 2.00 -16.42
N GLN A 207 6.48 2.55 -15.26
CA GLN A 207 6.40 3.98 -15.03
C GLN A 207 7.68 4.62 -15.55
N ASP A 208 7.56 5.51 -16.53
CA ASP A 208 8.71 6.25 -17.06
C ASP A 208 9.15 7.33 -16.07
N GLY A 209 10.39 7.81 -16.24
CA GLY A 209 11.00 8.80 -15.33
C GLY A 209 10.29 10.16 -15.27
N ASP A 210 9.31 10.41 -16.14
CA ASP A 210 8.45 11.60 -16.15
C ASP A 210 7.07 11.38 -15.51
N GLY A 211 6.79 10.17 -15.01
CA GLY A 211 5.52 9.80 -14.38
C GLY A 211 4.43 9.36 -15.36
N SER A 212 4.71 9.29 -16.66
CA SER A 212 3.79 8.70 -17.64
C SER A 212 3.77 7.17 -17.55
N MET A 213 2.60 6.57 -17.80
CA MET A 213 2.36 5.13 -17.72
C MET A 213 2.11 4.58 -19.12
N HIS A 214 3.04 3.77 -19.62
CA HIS A 214 2.91 3.11 -20.92
C HIS A 214 2.91 1.59 -20.76
N ARG A 215 2.14 0.91 -21.63
CA ARG A 215 2.34 -0.53 -21.82
C ARG A 215 3.74 -0.70 -22.40
N PRO A 216 4.58 -1.60 -21.86
CA PRO A 216 5.82 -1.95 -22.53
C PRO A 216 5.43 -2.41 -23.93
N GLU A 217 5.84 -1.66 -24.95
CA GLU A 217 5.83 -2.19 -26.30
C GLU A 217 6.59 -3.50 -26.20
N CYS A 218 5.92 -4.57 -26.62
CA CYS A 218 6.56 -5.85 -26.80
C CYS A 218 7.58 -5.60 -27.91
N ASP A 219 8.78 -5.15 -27.52
CA ASP A 219 9.91 -4.99 -28.40
C ASP A 219 10.11 -6.35 -29.02
N ARG A 220 9.56 -6.45 -30.23
CA ARG A 220 9.71 -7.55 -31.15
C ARG A 220 11.19 -7.86 -31.12
N ILE A 221 11.55 -9.02 -30.56
CA ILE A 221 12.91 -9.56 -30.56
C ILE A 221 13.33 -9.67 -32.03
N GLN A 222 13.84 -8.58 -32.59
CA GLN A 222 14.50 -8.52 -33.88
C GLN A 222 15.89 -9.11 -33.66
N GLY A 223 15.93 -10.44 -33.59
CA GLY A 223 17.15 -11.19 -33.32
C GLY A 223 17.01 -12.71 -33.36
N ALA A 224 15.82 -13.27 -33.59
CA ALA A 224 15.71 -14.68 -33.96
C ALA A 224 15.92 -14.78 -35.48
N SER A 225 17.15 -15.16 -35.86
CA SER A 225 17.47 -15.57 -37.22
C SER A 225 16.50 -16.65 -37.68
N GLU A 226 15.89 -16.42 -38.83
CA GLU A 226 15.29 -17.45 -39.68
C GLU A 226 16.34 -18.53 -39.90
N ASP A 227 16.20 -19.69 -39.25
CA ASP A 227 16.77 -21.00 -39.63
C ASP A 227 16.62 -21.98 -38.46
N HIS A 228 15.40 -22.44 -38.19
CA HIS A 228 15.19 -23.71 -37.47
C HIS A 228 14.07 -24.48 -38.18
N ASP A 229 14.52 -25.41 -39.02
CA ASP A 229 13.77 -26.42 -39.72
C ASP A 229 13.06 -27.36 -38.72
N CYS A 230 11.84 -27.01 -38.33
CA CYS A 230 10.95 -27.88 -37.58
C CYS A 230 10.31 -28.90 -38.53
N THR A 231 11.04 -29.97 -38.83
CA THR A 231 10.45 -31.16 -39.42
C THR A 231 9.56 -31.87 -38.40
N CYS A 232 8.26 -31.57 -38.43
CA CYS A 232 7.24 -32.39 -37.79
C CYS A 232 7.27 -33.80 -38.40
N LYS A 233 7.73 -34.79 -37.64
CA LYS A 233 7.50 -36.21 -37.95
C LYS A 233 6.03 -36.56 -37.66
N PRO A 234 5.34 -37.29 -38.56
CA PRO A 234 4.03 -37.84 -38.23
C PRO A 234 4.17 -39.02 -37.27
N GLU A 235 3.34 -39.02 -36.22
CA GLU A 235 3.16 -40.12 -35.29
C GLU A 235 2.55 -41.34 -35.99
N ALA A 236 3.07 -42.53 -35.64
CA ALA A 236 2.55 -43.81 -36.08
C ALA A 236 1.23 -44.15 -35.35
N PRO A 237 0.32 -44.92 -35.96
CA PRO A 237 -0.92 -45.33 -35.31
C PRO A 237 -0.65 -46.38 -34.23
N TYR A 238 -1.21 -46.16 -33.04
CA TYR A 238 -1.30 -47.15 -31.98
C TYR A 238 -2.16 -48.34 -32.43
N GLY A 239 -1.62 -49.55 -32.23
CA GLY A 239 -2.38 -50.80 -32.15
C GLY A 239 -2.54 -51.23 -30.69
#